data_AF-A0A382MY98-F1
#
_entry.id   AF-A0A382MY98-F1
#
_cell.length_a   1.000
_cell.length_b   1.000
_cell.length_c   1.000
_cell.angle_alpha   90.00
_cell.angle_beta   90.00
_cell.angle_gamma   90.00
#
_symmetry.space_group_name_H-M   'P 1'
#
loop_
_entity.id
_entity.type
_entity.pdbx_description
1 polymer ?
#
loop_
_entity_poly.entity_id
_entity_poly.type
_entity_poly.pdbx_seq_one_letter_code
_entity_poly.pdbx_strand_id
1 'polypeptide(L)'
;MNIEILHHDPIVFIVEKFLSDNECDHLKKIASKDMKRSLVSGIDKKKNKRGLLDKRRTSSHSWIKHDHDHITEEVATRISQLVQVPIAHAEAYQIL
;
A
#
# COMPACT_ATOMS: atom_id res chain seq x y z
N MET A 1 -4.60 -4.86 20.74
CA MET A 1 -3.92 -5.17 19.47
C MET A 1 -2.91 -6.27 19.77
N ASN A 2 -3.00 -7.43 19.13
CA ASN A 2 -2.08 -8.54 19.35
C ASN A 2 -0.90 -8.43 18.37
N ILE A 3 0.33 -8.46 18.88
CA ILE A 3 1.56 -8.28 18.08
C ILE A 3 2.51 -9.44 18.39
N GLU A 4 2.91 -10.17 17.36
CA GLU A 4 3.85 -11.28 17.43
C GLU A 4 5.13 -10.94 16.65
N ILE A 5 6.29 -11.29 17.20
CA ILE A 5 7.56 -11.24 16.45
C ILE A 5 7.68 -12.54 15.65
N LEU A 6 7.65 -12.42 14.33
CA LEU A 6 7.86 -13.54 13.40
C LEU A 6 9.35 -13.80 13.16
N HIS A 7 10.16 -12.73 13.10
CA HIS A 7 11.59 -12.82 12.80
C HIS A 7 12.37 -11.66 13.41
N HIS A 8 13.65 -11.87 13.72
CA HIS A 8 14.51 -10.87 14.35
C HIS A 8 15.51 -10.21 13.39
N ASP A 9 15.96 -10.89 12.34
CA ASP A 9 16.88 -10.32 11.33
C ASP A 9 16.58 -10.78 9.89
N PRO A 10 15.68 -10.10 9.14
CA PRO A 10 15.09 -8.81 9.47
C PRO A 10 14.07 -8.89 10.59
N ILE A 11 13.81 -7.76 11.26
CA ILE A 11 12.74 -7.64 12.24
C ILE A 11 11.40 -7.68 11.51
N VAL A 12 10.57 -8.68 11.81
CA VAL A 12 9.25 -8.86 11.21
C VAL A 12 8.23 -9.09 12.30
N PHE A 13 7.13 -8.33 12.26
CA PHE A 13 6.01 -8.47 13.18
C PHE A 13 4.73 -8.85 12.43
N ILE A 14 3.88 -9.63 13.08
CA ILE A 14 2.49 -9.84 12.67
C ILE A 14 1.61 -9.05 13.63
N VAL A 15 0.74 -8.19 13.09
CA VAL A 15 -0.25 -7.44 13.87
C VAL A 15 -1.64 -7.93 13.51
N GLU A 16 -2.24 -8.70 14.41
CA GLU A 16 -3.53 -9.32 14.13
C GLU A 16 -4.67 -8.30 14.15
N LYS A 17 -5.62 -8.49 13.22
CA LYS A 17 -6.85 -7.68 13.11
C LYS A 17 -6.55 -6.17 13.07
N PHE A 18 -5.46 -5.81 12.40
CA PHE A 18 -5.04 -4.41 12.29
C PHE A 18 -6.05 -3.55 11.50
N LEU A 19 -6.65 -4.14 10.47
CA LEU A 19 -7.80 -3.59 9.76
C LEU A 19 -9.03 -4.41 10.11
N SER A 20 -10.16 -3.73 10.25
CA SER A 20 -11.48 -4.34 10.28
C SER A 20 -11.91 -4.78 8.87
N ASP A 21 -12.89 -5.68 8.81
CA ASP A 21 -13.46 -6.12 7.53
C ASP A 21 -14.08 -4.95 6.75
N ASN A 22 -14.73 -4.01 7.46
CA ASN A 22 -15.32 -2.81 6.86
C ASN A 22 -14.27 -1.89 6.24
N GLU A 23 -13.13 -1.67 6.92
CA GLU A 23 -12.02 -0.88 6.37
C GLU A 23 -11.43 -1.57 5.12
N CYS A 24 -11.28 -2.89 5.16
CA CYS A 24 -10.83 -3.67 4.00
C CYS A 24 -11.79 -3.53 2.81
N ASP A 25 -13.09 -3.69 3.04
CA ASP A 25 -14.12 -3.56 2.01
C ASP A 25 -14.21 -2.16 1.43
N HIS A 26 -14.08 -1.14 2.29
CA HIS A 26 -14.00 0.25 1.86
C HIS A 26 -12.81 0.49 0.94
N LEU A 27 -11.59 0.14 1.36
CA LEU A 27 -10.37 0.30 0.57
C LEU A 27 -10.47 -0.40 -0.79
N LYS A 28 -11.00 -1.65 -0.83
CA LYS A 28 -11.25 -2.38 -2.08
C LYS A 28 -12.21 -1.62 -2.99
N LYS A 29 -13.32 -1.09 -2.44
CA LYS A 29 -14.34 -0.36 -3.20
C LYS A 29 -13.77 0.91 -3.83
N ILE A 30 -13.05 1.73 -3.07
CA ILE A 30 -12.49 2.98 -3.59
C ILE A 30 -11.34 2.72 -4.57
N ALA A 31 -10.49 1.71 -4.32
CA ALA A 31 -9.41 1.31 -5.23
C ALA A 31 -9.93 0.86 -6.60
N SER A 32 -11.01 0.07 -6.61
CA SER A 32 -11.56 -0.58 -7.81
C SER A 32 -11.90 0.40 -8.94
N LYS A 33 -12.16 1.67 -8.61
CA LYS A 33 -12.52 2.73 -9.56
C LYS A 33 -11.36 3.19 -10.44
N ASP A 34 -10.10 3.02 -10.01
CA ASP A 34 -8.91 3.49 -10.72
C ASP A 34 -7.79 2.43 -10.80
N MET A 35 -8.16 1.15 -10.84
CA MET A 35 -7.18 0.07 -11.00
C MET A 35 -6.53 0.12 -12.37
N LYS A 36 -5.21 0.29 -12.40
CA LYS A 36 -4.39 0.33 -13.61
C LYS A 36 -3.40 -0.80 -13.63
N ARG A 37 -3.04 -1.24 -14.83
CA ARG A 37 -2.01 -2.26 -15.00
C ARG A 37 -0.69 -1.77 -14.41
N SER A 38 -0.11 -2.55 -13.50
CA SER A 38 1.21 -2.25 -12.93
C SER A 38 2.30 -2.25 -14.00
N LEU A 39 3.14 -1.22 -13.94
CA LEU A 39 4.33 -1.08 -14.77
C LEU A 39 5.58 -1.09 -13.88
N VAL A 40 6.72 -1.40 -14.48
CA VAL A 40 8.04 -1.33 -13.87
C VAL A 40 8.85 -0.27 -14.63
N SER A 41 9.63 0.53 -13.91
CA SER A 41 10.55 1.48 -14.55
C SER A 41 11.60 0.70 -15.35
N GLY A 42 11.73 1.02 -16.63
CA GLY A 42 12.70 0.36 -17.49
C GLY A 42 13.13 1.24 -18.66
N ILE A 43 14.12 0.74 -19.39
CA ILE A 43 14.63 1.37 -20.61
C ILE A 43 14.03 0.63 -21.80
N ASP A 44 13.37 1.34 -22.69
CA ASP A 44 12.79 0.72 -23.87
C ASP A 44 13.80 0.49 -25.00
N LYS A 45 13.35 -0.13 -26.09
CA LYS A 45 14.18 -0.40 -27.28
C LYS A 45 14.81 0.85 -27.89
N LYS A 46 14.25 2.04 -27.63
CA LYS A 46 14.74 3.35 -28.09
C LYS A 46 15.61 4.06 -27.05
N LYS A 47 16.02 3.35 -25.99
CA LYS A 47 16.81 3.85 -24.86
C LYS A 47 16.14 4.95 -24.01
N ASN A 48 14.81 5.04 -24.06
CA ASN A 48 14.06 5.98 -23.24
C ASN A 48 13.60 5.34 -21.93
N LYS A 49 13.70 6.07 -20.81
CA LYS A 49 13.13 5.67 -19.52
C LYS A 49 11.60 5.78 -19.58
N ARG A 50 10.89 4.68 -19.33
CA ARG A 50 9.42 4.67 -19.23
C ARG A 50 8.90 3.49 -18.40
N GLY A 51 7.61 3.51 -18.10
CA GLY A 51 6.91 2.35 -17.55
C GLY A 51 6.77 1.24 -18.60
N LEU A 52 7.23 0.04 -18.25
CA LEU A 52 7.15 -1.15 -19.09
C LEU A 52 6.39 -2.27 -18.37
N LEU A 53 5.75 -3.14 -19.14
CA LEU A 53 5.18 -4.37 -18.61
C LEU A 53 6.32 -5.32 -18.25
N ASP A 54 6.18 -5.99 -17.10
CA ASP A 54 7.14 -6.97 -16.61
C ASP A 54 6.40 -8.23 -16.16
N LYS A 55 6.99 -9.41 -16.41
CA LYS A 55 6.40 -10.70 -16.02
C LYS A 55 6.46 -10.96 -14.50
N ARG A 56 7.31 -10.23 -13.77
CA ARG A 56 7.43 -10.28 -12.30
C ARG A 56 6.39 -9.41 -11.61
N ARG A 57 5.91 -8.34 -12.27
CA ARG A 57 4.89 -7.44 -11.74
C ARG A 57 3.62 -7.51 -12.58
N THR A 58 2.76 -8.46 -12.22
CA THR A 58 1.54 -8.77 -12.97
C THR A 58 0.25 -8.42 -12.28
N SER A 59 0.28 -7.67 -11.18
CA SER A 59 -0.93 -7.13 -10.57
C SER A 59 -1.43 -5.90 -11.35
N SER A 60 -2.64 -5.47 -11.02
CA SER A 60 -3.04 -4.08 -11.20
C SER A 60 -2.75 -3.33 -9.91
N HIS A 61 -2.82 -2.00 -9.91
CA HIS A 61 -2.75 -1.24 -8.68
C HIS A 61 -3.59 0.03 -8.76
N SER A 62 -3.94 0.55 -7.61
CA SER A 62 -4.52 1.88 -7.43
C SER A 62 -3.81 2.60 -6.29
N TRP A 63 -3.63 3.90 -6.44
CA TRP A 63 -3.04 4.76 -5.43
C TRP A 63 -4.12 5.58 -4.73
N ILE A 64 -4.14 5.54 -3.41
CA ILE A 64 -5.13 6.23 -2.59
C ILE A 64 -4.41 7.08 -1.56
N LYS A 65 -4.69 8.39 -1.56
CA LYS A 65 -4.13 9.28 -0.55
C LYS A 65 -4.63 8.89 0.85
N HIS A 66 -3.80 9.14 1.86
CA HIS A 66 -4.17 8.87 3.25
C HIS A 66 -5.31 9.74 3.75
N ASP A 67 -5.51 10.91 3.15
CA ASP A 67 -6.55 11.89 3.48
C ASP A 67 -7.72 11.85 2.48
N HIS A 68 -7.93 10.74 1.78
CA HIS A 68 -9.00 10.63 0.78
C HIS A 68 -10.39 10.76 1.41
N ASP A 69 -10.57 10.11 2.57
CA ASP A 69 -11.72 10.20 3.46
C ASP A 69 -11.34 9.83 4.90
N HIS A 70 -12.29 9.97 5.82
CA HIS A 70 -12.08 9.69 7.25
C HIS A 70 -11.58 8.26 7.53
N ILE A 71 -12.01 7.25 6.78
CA ILE A 71 -11.59 5.85 6.99
C ILE A 71 -10.12 5.72 6.59
N THR A 72 -9.73 6.28 5.44
CA THR A 72 -8.33 6.24 5.00
C THR A 72 -7.39 6.98 5.95
N GLU A 73 -7.87 8.07 6.57
CA GLU A 73 -7.10 8.91 7.51
C GLU A 73 -6.93 8.23 8.87
N GLU A 74 -7.99 7.60 9.38
CA GLU A 74 -7.94 6.82 10.61
C GLU A 74 -6.98 5.63 10.49
N VAL A 75 -7.01 4.92 9.37
CA VAL A 75 -6.07 3.83 9.08
C VAL A 75 -4.63 4.36 9.03
N ALA A 76 -4.39 5.51 8.39
CA ALA A 76 -3.04 6.08 8.25
C ALA A 76 -2.48 6.50 9.60
N THR A 77 -3.32 7.13 10.41
CA THR A 77 -3.01 7.53 11.77
C THR A 77 -2.67 6.32 12.63
N ARG A 78 -3.44 5.24 12.52
CA ARG A 78 -3.18 3.99 13.24
C ARG A 78 -1.86 3.33 12.81
N ILE A 79 -1.51 3.35 11.52
CA ILE A 79 -0.21 2.88 11.02
C ILE A 79 0.92 3.74 11.59
N SER A 80 0.79 5.06 11.50
CA SER A 80 1.77 6.04 11.99
C SER A 80 2.07 5.86 13.48
N GLN A 81 1.04 5.63 14.29
CA GLN A 81 1.18 5.33 15.72
C GLN A 81 1.89 4.00 15.97
N LEU A 82 1.57 2.96 15.20
CA LEU A 82 2.19 1.63 15.34
C LEU A 82 3.68 1.66 15.02
N VAL A 83 4.08 2.30 13.92
CA VAL A 83 5.49 2.33 13.46
C VAL A 83 6.29 3.51 14.03
N GLN A 84 5.62 4.42 14.75
CA GLN A 84 6.21 5.64 15.33
C GLN A 84 6.88 6.55 14.30
N VAL A 85 6.26 6.69 13.12
CA VAL A 85 6.72 7.59 12.05
C VAL A 85 5.57 8.51 11.64
N PRO A 86 5.76 9.84 11.54
CA PRO A 86 4.67 10.76 11.18
C PRO A 86 4.10 10.48 9.78
N ILE A 87 2.78 10.65 9.61
CA ILE A 87 2.08 10.44 8.34
C ILE A 87 2.69 11.24 7.18
N ALA A 88 3.27 12.42 7.45
CA ALA A 88 3.92 13.25 6.44
C ALA A 88 5.11 12.57 5.72
N HIS A 89 5.67 11.50 6.29
CA HIS A 89 6.73 10.71 5.66
C HIS A 89 6.20 9.52 4.84
N ALA A 90 4.90 9.23 4.91
CA ALA A 90 4.30 8.10 4.21
C ALA A 90 3.96 8.46 2.76
N GLU A 91 4.22 7.54 1.85
CA GLU A 91 3.64 7.55 0.51
C GLU A 91 2.18 7.07 0.56
N ALA A 92 1.35 7.54 -0.37
CA ALA A 92 -0.03 7.09 -0.55
C ALA A 92 -0.16 5.55 -0.53
N TYR A 93 -1.33 5.05 -0.14
CA TYR A 93 -1.60 3.60 -0.18
C TYR A 93 -1.50 3.06 -1.60
N GLN A 94 -0.75 1.98 -1.76
CA GLN A 94 -0.78 1.16 -2.97
C GLN A 94 -1.64 -0.07 -2.73
N ILE A 95 -2.81 -0.14 -3.37
CA ILE A 95 -3.68 -1.31 -3.34
C ILE A 95 -3.38 -2.15 -4.60
N LEU A 96 -3.20 -3.47 -4.45
CA LEU A 96 -2.75 -4.40 -5.51
C LEU A 96 -3.80 -5.45 -5.88
#